data_AF-A0A6G7BP73-F1
#
_entry.id   AF-A0A6G7BP73-F1
#
_cell.length_a   1.000
_cell.length_b   1.000
_cell.length_c   1.000
_cell.angle_alpha   90.00
_cell.angle_beta   90.00
_cell.angle_gamma   90.00
#
_symmetry.space_group_name_H-M   'P 1'
#
loop_
_entity.id
_entity.type
_entity.pdbx_description
1 polymer ?
#
loop_
_entity_poly.entity_id
_entity_poly.type
_entity_poly.pdbx_seq_one_letter_code
_entity_poly.pdbx_strand_id
1 'polypeptide(L)'
;MAEHLDSTDFKDKLERILIEENKHNELSNVKDRIDSIIGDRKFVTGRVFYTVAQIVNIEIESLCNKVFNDNKFNLVIDFSKAKTKLQAFIMIYANSNNHISRASGIEKSRFSRLQNGEVQEIYADEVYALAKSFNISPSLLFEYLYGENKELLLKLQLIDPTKEK
;
A
#
# COMPACT_ATOMS: atom_id res chain seq x y z
N MET A 1 -11.91 10.14 -9.19
CA MET A 1 -10.45 9.87 -9.23
C MET A 1 -10.00 9.81 -7.79
N ALA A 2 -9.19 8.82 -7.41
CA ALA A 2 -8.58 8.80 -6.09
C ALA A 2 -7.63 9.99 -5.96
N GLU A 3 -7.67 10.67 -4.83
CA GLU A 3 -6.77 11.78 -4.54
C GLU A 3 -5.50 11.17 -3.93
N HIS A 4 -4.37 11.34 -4.61
CA HIS A 4 -3.09 10.81 -4.14
C HIS A 4 -2.63 11.56 -2.89
N LEU A 5 -1.88 10.88 -2.02
CA LEU A 5 -1.38 11.46 -0.78
C LEU A 5 -0.42 12.63 -1.07
N ASP A 6 -0.86 13.84 -0.78
CA ASP A 6 -0.04 15.05 -0.89
C ASP A 6 1.10 15.02 0.14
N SER A 7 2.29 15.44 -0.28
CA SER A 7 3.48 15.45 0.57
C SER A 7 3.33 16.36 1.79
N THR A 8 2.57 17.45 1.69
CA THR A 8 2.32 18.37 2.81
C THR A 8 1.37 17.71 3.82
N ASP A 9 0.26 17.16 3.33
CA ASP A 9 -0.71 16.43 4.16
C ASP A 9 -0.06 15.22 4.86
N PHE A 10 0.81 14.50 4.15
CA PHE A 10 1.55 13.39 4.75
C PHE A 10 2.46 13.84 5.89
N LYS A 11 3.22 14.93 5.72
CA LYS A 11 4.10 15.48 6.77
C LYS A 11 3.29 15.90 7.99
N ASP A 12 2.18 16.61 7.79
CA ASP A 12 1.30 17.05 8.87
C ASP A 12 0.69 15.88 9.63
N LYS A 13 0.21 14.85 8.90
CA LYS A 13 -0.30 13.62 9.50
C LYS A 13 0.79 12.89 10.28
N LEU A 14 1.97 12.73 9.69
CA LEU A 14 3.08 12.03 10.32
C LEU A 14 3.55 12.73 11.61
N GLU A 15 3.60 14.06 11.62
CA GLU A 15 3.94 14.83 12.81
C GLU A 15 2.97 14.54 13.96
N ARG A 16 1.66 14.54 13.69
CA ARG A 16 0.64 14.16 14.68
C ARG A 16 0.81 12.73 15.19
N ILE A 17 1.06 11.78 14.28
CA ILE A 17 1.27 10.37 14.61
C ILE A 17 2.48 10.19 15.54
N LEU A 18 3.58 10.90 15.28
CA LEU A 18 4.80 10.80 16.08
C LEU A 18 4.63 11.40 17.48
N ILE A 19 3.84 12.48 17.59
CA ILE A 19 3.47 13.05 18.89
C ILE A 19 2.63 12.04 19.69
N GLU A 20 1.63 11.43 19.08
CA GLU A 20 0.77 10.40 19.72
C GLU A 20 1.56 9.18 20.20
N GLU A 21 2.60 8.78 19.47
CA GLU A 21 3.47 7.64 19.84
C GLU A 21 4.58 8.01 20.84
N ASN A 22 4.56 9.22 21.42
CA ASN A 22 5.59 9.74 22.33
C ASN A 22 7.00 9.77 21.71
N LYS A 23 7.11 9.84 20.38
CA LYS A 23 8.38 9.92 19.63
C LYS A 23 8.79 11.36 19.32
N HIS A 24 8.28 12.34 20.08
CA HIS A 24 8.51 13.77 19.86
C HIS A 24 10.01 14.16 19.88
N ASN A 25 10.84 13.45 20.66
CA ASN A 25 12.28 13.74 20.74
C ASN A 25 13.05 13.34 19.47
N GLU A 26 12.48 12.45 18.63
CA GLU A 26 13.05 12.06 17.34
C GLU A 26 12.64 13.04 16.22
N LEU A 27 11.57 13.80 16.44
CA LEU A 27 10.91 14.63 15.44
C LEU A 27 11.86 15.67 14.80
N SER A 28 12.63 16.41 15.61
CA SER A 28 13.49 17.48 15.08
C SER A 28 14.64 16.96 14.20
N ASN A 29 15.24 15.83 14.56
CA ASN A 29 16.35 15.25 13.78
C ASN A 29 15.86 14.44 12.58
N VAL A 30 14.64 13.90 12.67
CA VAL A 30 14.05 13.10 11.60
C VAL A 30 13.35 13.95 10.56
N LYS A 31 12.83 15.14 10.92
CA LYS A 31 12.13 16.07 10.01
C LYS A 31 12.99 16.48 8.81
N ASP A 32 14.22 16.93 9.04
CA ASP A 32 15.15 17.32 7.94
C ASP A 32 15.44 16.14 7.00
N ARG A 33 15.56 14.94 7.56
CA ARG A 33 15.81 13.71 6.79
C ARG A 33 14.58 13.29 5.99
N ILE A 34 13.39 13.39 6.57
CA ILE A 34 12.11 13.13 5.88
C ILE A 34 11.89 14.14 4.77
N ASP A 35 12.14 15.43 5.03
CA ASP A 35 12.02 16.50 4.05
C ASP A 35 12.96 16.26 2.87
N SER A 36 14.19 15.84 3.13
CA SER A 36 15.15 15.47 2.08
C SER A 36 14.68 14.26 1.24
N ILE A 37 14.08 13.24 1.87
CA ILE A 37 13.62 12.03 1.16
C ILE A 37 12.38 12.31 0.32
N ILE A 38 11.41 13.03 0.88
CA ILE A 38 10.19 13.45 0.18
C ILE A 38 10.56 14.41 -0.97
N GLY A 39 11.46 15.36 -0.70
CA GLY A 39 11.88 16.40 -1.63
C GLY A 39 10.73 17.31 -2.05
N ASP A 40 10.81 17.83 -3.28
CA ASP A 40 9.80 18.73 -3.86
C ASP A 40 8.64 18.00 -4.53
N ARG A 41 8.48 16.70 -4.27
CA ARG A 41 7.43 15.90 -4.91
C ARG A 41 6.08 16.33 -4.39
N LYS A 42 5.11 16.50 -5.29
CA LYS A 42 3.72 16.78 -4.91
C LYS A 42 3.08 15.61 -4.17
N PHE A 43 3.34 14.38 -4.63
CA PHE A 43 2.72 13.17 -4.09
C PHE A 43 3.74 12.18 -3.56
N VAL A 44 3.34 11.44 -2.53
CA VAL A 44 4.20 10.48 -1.85
C VAL A 44 4.19 9.12 -2.57
N THR A 45 5.36 8.69 -3.05
CA THR A 45 5.51 7.35 -3.64
C THR A 45 5.53 6.27 -2.56
N GLY A 46 5.16 5.04 -2.93
CA GLY A 46 5.19 3.91 -2.00
C GLY A 46 6.57 3.67 -1.40
N ARG A 47 7.64 3.87 -2.20
CA ARG A 47 9.03 3.78 -1.73
C ARG A 47 9.34 4.82 -0.66
N VAL A 48 8.96 6.08 -0.88
CA VAL A 48 9.18 7.17 0.08
C VAL A 48 8.42 6.88 1.38
N PHE A 49 7.15 6.51 1.27
CA PHE A 49 6.31 6.16 2.42
C PHE A 49 6.91 5.02 3.26
N TYR A 50 7.32 3.93 2.60
CA TYR A 50 7.96 2.79 3.26
C TYR A 50 9.28 3.19 3.94
N THR A 51 10.13 3.97 3.24
CA THR A 51 11.40 4.45 3.80
C THR A 51 11.18 5.32 5.04
N VAL A 52 10.20 6.21 4.99
CA VAL A 52 9.84 7.08 6.12
C VAL A 52 9.40 6.23 7.31
N ALA A 53 8.52 5.25 7.12
CA ALA A 53 8.07 4.36 8.19
C ALA A 53 9.23 3.63 8.88
N GLN A 54 10.22 3.16 8.10
CA GLN A 54 11.43 2.53 8.64
C GLN A 54 12.28 3.51 9.46
N ILE A 55 12.45 4.75 8.98
CA ILE A 55 13.25 5.78 9.67
C ILE A 55 12.62 6.15 11.02
N VAL A 56 11.30 6.29 11.07
CA VAL A 56 10.57 6.63 12.31
C VAL A 56 10.19 5.40 13.15
N ASN A 57 10.63 4.21 12.72
CA ASN A 57 10.34 2.93 13.35
C ASN A 57 8.84 2.76 13.68
N ILE A 58 7.97 3.04 12.68
CA ILE A 58 6.52 2.82 12.76
C ILE A 58 6.17 1.61 11.90
N GLU A 59 5.33 0.72 12.42
CA GLU A 59 4.80 -0.41 11.68
C GLU A 59 3.96 0.07 10.48
N ILE A 60 4.24 -0.45 9.28
CA ILE A 60 3.56 -0.06 8.04
C ILE A 60 2.05 -0.21 8.14
N GLU A 61 1.55 -1.29 8.74
CA GLU A 61 0.11 -1.51 8.90
C GLU A 61 -0.54 -0.38 9.71
N SER A 62 0.09 -0.01 10.84
CA SER A 62 -0.36 1.10 11.69
C SER A 62 -0.34 2.42 10.93
N LEU A 63 0.76 2.73 10.23
CA LEU A 63 0.90 3.97 9.47
C LEU A 63 -0.15 4.05 8.35
N CYS A 64 -0.35 2.96 7.60
CA CYS A 64 -1.38 2.89 6.56
C CYS A 64 -2.78 3.13 7.13
N ASN A 65 -3.12 2.51 8.27
CA ASN A 65 -4.44 2.70 8.88
C ASN A 65 -4.66 4.14 9.36
N LYS A 66 -3.61 4.83 9.85
CA LYS A 66 -3.72 6.23 10.27
C LYS A 66 -3.78 7.20 9.08
N VAL A 67 -3.07 6.91 7.98
CA VAL A 67 -2.96 7.81 6.83
C VAL A 67 -4.08 7.60 5.79
N PHE A 68 -4.52 6.36 5.60
CA PHE A 68 -5.42 5.93 4.52
C PHE A 68 -6.76 5.34 5.01
N ASN A 69 -7.18 5.61 6.24
CA ASN A 69 -8.42 5.05 6.80
C ASN A 69 -9.65 5.31 5.91
N ASP A 70 -9.68 6.47 5.24
CA ASP A 70 -10.79 6.90 4.41
C ASP A 70 -10.72 6.40 2.96
N ASN A 71 -9.66 5.68 2.58
CA ASN A 71 -9.49 5.19 1.21
C ASN A 71 -10.51 4.10 0.88
N LYS A 72 -11.32 4.35 -0.14
CA LYS A 72 -12.29 3.37 -0.66
C LYS A 72 -11.60 2.42 -1.63
N PHE A 73 -11.79 1.12 -1.41
CA PHE A 73 -11.33 0.06 -2.30
C PHE A 73 -12.45 -0.95 -2.55
N ASN A 74 -12.34 -1.71 -3.63
CA ASN A 74 -13.14 -2.91 -3.85
C ASN A 74 -12.23 -4.13 -3.89
N LEU A 75 -12.75 -5.30 -3.50
CA LEU A 75 -12.02 -6.55 -3.65
C LEU A 75 -11.90 -6.92 -5.14
N VAL A 76 -10.70 -7.30 -5.58
CA VAL A 76 -10.47 -7.86 -6.92
C VAL A 76 -11.23 -9.18 -7.05
N ILE A 77 -11.18 -10.00 -6.00
CA ILE A 77 -11.83 -11.30 -5.94
C ILE A 77 -12.85 -11.27 -4.80
N ASP A 78 -14.11 -11.41 -5.18
CA ASP A 78 -15.21 -11.60 -4.25
C ASP A 78 -15.57 -13.09 -4.23
N PHE A 79 -14.92 -13.83 -3.32
CA PHE A 79 -15.11 -15.28 -3.19
C PHE A 79 -16.56 -15.67 -2.86
N SER A 80 -17.39 -14.74 -2.35
CA SER A 80 -18.81 -15.00 -2.12
C SER A 80 -19.58 -15.33 -3.42
N LYS A 81 -19.04 -14.92 -4.57
CA LYS A 81 -19.60 -15.20 -5.90
C LYS A 81 -19.21 -16.57 -6.45
N ALA A 82 -18.25 -17.25 -5.82
CA ALA A 82 -17.85 -18.59 -6.23
C ALA A 82 -18.90 -19.62 -5.79
N LYS A 83 -19.43 -20.38 -6.75
CA LYS A 83 -20.38 -21.47 -6.51
C LYS A 83 -19.69 -22.78 -6.10
N THR A 84 -18.39 -22.90 -6.38
CA THR A 84 -17.59 -24.09 -6.07
C THR A 84 -16.17 -23.73 -5.64
N LYS A 85 -15.50 -24.63 -4.91
CA LYS A 85 -14.08 -24.47 -4.54
C LYS A 85 -13.16 -24.35 -5.76
N LEU A 86 -13.46 -25.07 -6.83
CA LEU A 86 -12.70 -24.97 -8.09
C LEU A 86 -12.90 -23.60 -8.75
N GLN A 87 -14.13 -23.06 -8.73
CA GLN A 87 -14.38 -21.71 -9.24
C GLN A 87 -13.65 -20.65 -8.41
N ALA A 88 -13.67 -20.78 -7.08
CA ALA A 88 -12.90 -19.90 -6.19
C ALA A 88 -11.40 -19.95 -6.51
N PHE A 89 -10.84 -21.14 -6.70
CA PHE A 89 -9.44 -21.32 -7.09
C PHE A 89 -9.12 -20.67 -8.44
N ILE A 90 -9.95 -20.88 -9.47
CA ILE A 90 -9.75 -20.27 -10.79
C ILE A 90 -9.84 -18.75 -10.72
N MET A 91 -10.75 -18.20 -9.91
CA MET A 91 -10.91 -16.75 -9.71
C MET A 91 -9.65 -16.08 -9.16
N ILE A 92 -8.75 -16.81 -8.50
CA ILE A 92 -7.45 -16.28 -8.05
C ILE A 92 -6.58 -15.87 -9.25
N TYR A 93 -6.57 -16.69 -10.29
CA TYR A 93 -5.66 -16.55 -11.44
C TYR A 93 -6.31 -15.85 -12.65
N ALA A 94 -7.63 -15.79 -12.71
CA ALA A 94 -8.37 -15.34 -13.90
C ALA A 94 -8.71 -13.83 -13.93
N ASN A 95 -7.98 -12.98 -13.19
CA ASN A 95 -8.28 -11.55 -13.14
C ASN A 95 -7.62 -10.78 -14.28
N SER A 96 -8.42 -10.08 -15.08
CA SER A 96 -7.87 -9.15 -16.09
C SER A 96 -7.30 -7.89 -15.44
N ASN A 97 -6.30 -7.28 -16.07
CA ASN A 97 -5.77 -5.97 -15.68
C ASN A 97 -6.88 -4.90 -15.51
N ASN A 98 -7.98 -4.99 -16.27
CA ASN A 98 -9.12 -4.08 -16.13
C ASN A 98 -9.83 -4.22 -14.78
N HIS A 99 -9.96 -5.45 -14.30
CA HIS A 99 -10.62 -5.75 -13.02
C HIS A 99 -9.76 -5.25 -11.85
N ILE A 100 -8.45 -5.50 -11.91
CA ILE A 100 -7.50 -5.06 -10.88
C ILE A 100 -7.46 -3.52 -10.83
N SER A 101 -7.29 -2.86 -11.98
CA SER A 101 -7.29 -1.39 -12.09
C SER A 101 -8.57 -0.76 -11.51
N ARG A 102 -9.75 -1.32 -11.83
CA ARG A 102 -11.01 -0.82 -11.28
C ARG A 102 -11.12 -1.04 -9.77
N ALA A 103 -10.65 -2.18 -9.27
CA ALA A 103 -10.75 -2.55 -7.87
C ALA A 103 -9.85 -1.68 -6.98
N SER A 104 -8.61 -1.42 -7.43
CA SER A 104 -7.62 -0.60 -6.73
C SER A 104 -7.77 0.90 -6.97
N GLY A 105 -8.64 1.32 -7.90
CA GLY A 105 -8.83 2.73 -8.25
C GLY A 105 -7.71 3.34 -9.10
N ILE A 106 -6.73 2.53 -9.54
CA ILE A 106 -5.61 2.96 -10.39
C ILE A 106 -6.09 3.04 -11.84
N GLU A 107 -5.77 4.13 -12.55
CA GLU A 107 -6.11 4.25 -13.97
C GLU A 107 -5.44 3.14 -14.80
N LYS A 108 -6.18 2.54 -15.75
CA LYS A 108 -5.70 1.40 -16.55
C LYS A 108 -4.38 1.68 -17.29
N SER A 109 -4.24 2.87 -17.87
CA SER A 109 -3.03 3.28 -18.61
C SER A 109 -1.81 3.30 -17.69
N ARG A 110 -1.97 3.90 -16.50
CA ARG A 110 -0.98 3.93 -15.42
C ARG A 110 -0.68 2.53 -14.89
N PHE A 111 -1.69 1.71 -14.63
CA PHE A 111 -1.50 0.34 -14.18
C PHE A 111 -0.66 -0.48 -15.17
N SER A 112 -0.90 -0.33 -16.48
CA SER A 112 -0.09 -1.00 -17.49
C SER A 112 1.36 -0.50 -17.51
N ARG A 113 1.60 0.80 -17.30
CA ARG A 113 2.96 1.37 -17.18
C ARG A 113 3.70 0.83 -15.96
N LEU A 114 3.03 0.78 -14.80
CA LEU A 114 3.58 0.23 -13.57
C LEU A 114 4.00 -1.25 -13.74
N GLN A 115 3.20 -2.05 -14.45
CA GLN A 115 3.52 -3.44 -14.78
C GLN A 115 4.75 -3.56 -15.71
N ASN A 116 5.01 -2.55 -16.54
CA ASN A 116 6.09 -2.55 -17.54
C ASN A 116 7.41 -1.95 -17.01
N GLY A 117 7.59 -1.91 -15.68
CA GLY A 117 8.87 -1.55 -15.05
C GLY A 117 8.88 -0.23 -14.29
N GLU A 118 7.80 0.54 -14.31
CA GLU A 118 7.68 1.81 -13.58
C GLU A 118 7.17 1.64 -12.14
N VAL A 119 7.32 0.45 -11.55
CA VAL A 119 6.83 0.14 -10.19
C VAL A 119 7.36 1.07 -9.11
N GLN A 120 8.46 1.77 -9.36
CA GLN A 120 9.03 2.76 -8.42
C GLN A 120 8.24 4.07 -8.37
N GLU A 121 7.38 4.33 -9.36
CA GLU A 121 6.52 5.51 -9.44
C GLU A 121 5.13 5.30 -8.84
N ILE A 122 4.81 4.09 -8.37
CA ILE A 122 3.53 3.82 -7.71
C ILE A 122 3.40 4.63 -6.43
N TYR A 123 2.23 5.22 -6.22
CA TYR A 123 1.97 6.04 -5.03
C TYR A 123 1.63 5.18 -3.82
N ALA A 124 1.83 5.73 -2.62
CA ALA A 124 1.61 5.00 -1.38
C ALA A 124 0.15 4.57 -1.19
N ASP A 125 -0.80 5.44 -1.58
CA ASP A 125 -2.23 5.15 -1.59
C ASP A 125 -2.58 4.03 -2.58
N GLU A 126 -1.91 3.98 -3.73
CA GLU A 126 -2.10 2.95 -4.75
C GLU A 126 -1.59 1.58 -4.27
N VAL A 127 -0.44 1.53 -3.57
CA VAL A 127 0.06 0.30 -2.94
C VAL A 127 -0.92 -0.16 -1.86
N TYR A 128 -1.38 0.74 -1.00
CA TYR A 128 -2.37 0.41 0.03
C TYR A 128 -3.68 -0.12 -0.58
N ALA A 129 -4.22 0.56 -1.60
CA ALA A 129 -5.44 0.15 -2.28
C ALA A 129 -5.27 -1.21 -2.97
N LEU A 130 -4.15 -1.47 -3.64
CA LEU A 130 -3.85 -2.79 -4.19
C LEU A 130 -3.83 -3.85 -3.09
N ALA A 131 -3.15 -3.59 -1.97
CA ALA A 131 -3.09 -4.55 -0.88
C ALA A 131 -4.49 -4.91 -0.38
N LYS A 132 -5.32 -3.90 -0.09
CA LYS A 132 -6.69 -4.11 0.37
C LYS A 132 -7.57 -4.78 -0.69
N SER A 133 -7.44 -4.41 -1.97
CA SER A 133 -8.18 -5.04 -3.07
C SER A 133 -7.85 -6.52 -3.25
N PHE A 134 -6.61 -6.94 -3.01
CA PHE A 134 -6.23 -8.35 -3.04
C PHE A 134 -6.42 -9.08 -1.71
N ASN A 135 -7.02 -8.42 -0.71
CA ASN A 135 -7.16 -8.94 0.65
C ASN A 135 -5.83 -9.38 1.29
N ILE A 136 -4.76 -8.63 1.01
CA ILE A 136 -3.42 -8.87 1.56
C ILE A 136 -3.07 -7.76 2.55
N SER A 137 -2.21 -8.04 3.52
CA SER A 137 -1.72 -6.99 4.43
C SER A 137 -0.91 -5.95 3.64
N PRO A 138 -1.19 -4.65 3.80
CA PRO A 138 -0.34 -3.56 3.33
C PRO A 138 1.13 -3.77 3.67
N SER A 139 1.46 -4.13 4.92
CA SER A 139 2.85 -4.36 5.33
C SER A 139 3.56 -5.39 4.43
N LEU A 140 2.86 -6.46 4.08
CA LEU A 140 3.37 -7.52 3.22
C LEU A 140 3.64 -7.02 1.80
N LEU A 141 2.74 -6.22 1.23
CA LEU A 141 2.92 -5.70 -0.13
C LEU A 141 4.03 -4.64 -0.20
N PHE A 142 4.11 -3.74 0.77
CA PHE A 142 5.18 -2.76 0.85
C PHE A 142 6.55 -3.42 1.01
N GLU A 143 6.66 -4.41 1.89
CA GLU A 143 7.88 -5.19 2.08
C GLU A 143 8.26 -5.96 0.80
N TYR A 144 7.29 -6.53 0.09
CA TYR A 144 7.54 -7.20 -1.18
C TYR A 144 8.08 -6.26 -2.27
N LEU A 145 7.55 -5.02 -2.35
CA LEU A 145 7.93 -4.06 -3.38
C LEU A 145 9.23 -3.31 -3.09
N TYR A 146 9.54 -3.06 -1.81
CA TYR A 146 10.62 -2.15 -1.40
C TYR A 146 11.55 -2.70 -0.32
N GLY A 147 11.18 -3.78 0.35
CA GLY A 147 12.01 -4.46 1.33
C GLY A 147 13.13 -5.26 0.68
N GLU A 148 14.06 -5.73 1.50
CA GLU A 148 15.22 -6.51 1.05
C GLU A 148 14.90 -8.00 0.90
N ASN A 149 13.76 -8.45 1.45
CA ASN A 149 13.41 -9.86 1.52
C ASN A 149 12.74 -10.38 0.24
N LYS A 150 13.53 -11.03 -0.61
CA LYS A 150 13.07 -11.63 -1.87
C LYS A 150 12.18 -12.87 -1.71
N GLU A 151 12.07 -13.45 -0.50
CA GLU A 151 11.35 -14.71 -0.25
C GLU A 151 9.84 -14.51 0.03
N LEU A 152 9.35 -13.27 0.05
CA LEU A 152 7.95 -12.94 0.38
C LEU A 152 6.90 -13.42 -0.62
N LEU A 153 7.32 -13.81 -1.84
CA LEU A 153 6.44 -14.39 -2.88
C LEU A 153 5.62 -15.60 -2.38
N LEU A 154 6.17 -16.40 -1.46
CA LEU A 154 5.50 -17.59 -0.92
C LEU A 154 4.36 -17.28 0.06
N LYS A 155 4.38 -16.13 0.74
CA LYS A 155 3.31 -15.72 1.69
C LYS A 155 2.11 -15.11 0.97
N LEU A 156 2.32 -14.43 -0.16
CA LEU A 156 1.25 -13.87 -0.99
C LEU A 156 0.37 -14.97 -1.63
N GLN A 157 0.91 -16.17 -1.81
CA GLN A 157 0.21 -17.31 -2.41
C GLN A 157 -0.70 -18.08 -1.43
N LEU A 158 -0.70 -17.75 -0.14
CA LEU A 158 -1.35 -18.55 0.92
C LEU A 158 -2.34 -17.78 1.79
N ILE A 159 -2.96 -16.72 1.27
CA ILE A 159 -4.10 -16.10 1.95
C ILE A 159 -5.31 -17.02 1.76
N ASP A 160 -5.52 -17.86 2.77
CA ASP A 160 -6.68 -18.70 2.92
C ASP A 160 -7.90 -17.79 3.21
N PRO A 161 -8.87 -17.67 2.29
CA PRO A 161 -10.04 -16.81 2.47
C PRO A 161 -10.98 -17.28 3.59
N THR A 162 -10.63 -18.35 4.33
CA THR A 162 -11.45 -18.91 5.41
C THR A 162 -10.92 -18.64 6.83
N LYS A 163 -9.84 -17.88 6.99
CA LYS A 163 -9.29 -17.52 8.31
C LYS A 163 -9.49 -16.04 8.66
N GLU A 164 -10.74 -15.63 8.76
CA GLU A 164 -11.16 -14.64 9.76
C GLU A 164 -12.19 -15.35 10.66
N LYS A 165 -11.84 -15.50 11.94
CA LYS A 165 -12.75 -15.91 13.01
C LYS A 165 -13.22 -14.67 13.74
#